data_AF-A0A1G0YW42-F1
#
_entry.id   AF-A0A1G0YW42-F1
#
_cell.length_a   1.000
_cell.length_b   1.000
_cell.length_c   1.000
_cell.angle_alpha   90.00
_cell.angle_beta   90.00
_cell.angle_gamma   90.00
#
_symmetry.space_group_name_H-M   'P 1'
#
loop_
_entity.id
_entity.type
_entity.pdbx_description
1 polymer ?
#
loop_
_entity_poly.entity_id
_entity_poly.type
_entity_poly.pdbx_seq_one_letter_code
_entity_poly.pdbx_strand_id
1 'polypeptide(L)'
;MQRIKEALSEIRKEARKNPVIAAEGAILLLEKLSPSLSHVDSSSGAIGSAVYNAIEVLVPIIAKPVVAIEVRQQWLERLWDALQDDDIPYIEHLEYFWGKLCATSEMASDWADKFIPVIKQMWEYNSGCFEFFKGTIPCFSALFAAKRYDELLTLLHKAPYKSWHFREWGIKALVALNKPNDALKYAEDSHGLNVSTIAISRACEEILLSMGMVEDAYQRFPPTYKPHASSAV
;
A
#
# COMPACT_ATOMS: atom_id res chain seq x y z
N MET A 1 -19.97 5.89 10.14
CA MET A 1 -19.38 6.79 9.12
C MET A 1 -19.29 8.25 9.53
N GLN A 2 -20.33 8.86 10.10
CA GLN A 2 -20.33 10.29 10.47
C GLN A 2 -19.15 10.68 11.39
N ARG A 3 -18.89 9.90 12.44
CA ARG A 3 -17.77 10.13 13.37
C ARG A 3 -16.38 10.12 12.71
N ILE A 4 -16.16 9.22 11.74
CA ILE A 4 -14.89 9.17 10.98
C ILE A 4 -14.73 10.47 10.19
N LYS A 5 -15.78 10.96 9.53
CA LYS A 5 -15.75 12.22 8.77
C LYS A 5 -15.48 13.43 9.67
N GLU A 6 -16.07 13.46 10.86
CA GLU A 6 -15.84 14.51 11.86
C GLU A 6 -14.39 14.53 12.33
N ALA A 7 -13.85 13.37 12.75
CA ALA A 7 -12.45 13.24 13.15
C ALA A 7 -11.49 13.66 12.02
N LEU A 8 -11.75 13.25 10.77
CA LEU A 8 -10.96 13.68 9.61
C LEU A 8 -11.01 15.20 9.40
N SER A 9 -12.15 15.83 9.63
CA SER A 9 -12.32 17.28 9.51
C SER A 9 -11.50 18.02 10.57
N GLU A 10 -11.53 17.54 11.80
CA GLU A 10 -10.75 18.09 12.92
C GLU A 10 -9.24 17.95 12.66
N ILE A 11 -8.78 16.74 12.31
CA ILE A 11 -7.37 16.49 12.00
C ILE A 11 -6.89 17.37 10.84
N ARG A 12 -7.70 17.53 9.78
CA ARG A 12 -7.35 18.40 8.64
C ARG A 12 -7.24 19.88 9.03
N LYS A 13 -8.11 20.36 9.93
CA LYS A 13 -8.04 21.73 10.43
C LYS A 13 -6.77 21.92 11.25
N GLU A 14 -6.45 20.95 12.11
CA GLU A 14 -5.27 20.99 12.96
C GLU A 14 -3.97 20.88 12.17
N ALA A 15 -3.95 20.09 11.09
CA ALA A 15 -2.80 19.93 10.21
C ALA A 15 -2.31 21.24 9.56
N ARG A 16 -3.13 22.28 9.55
CA ARG A 16 -2.78 23.62 9.06
C ARG A 16 -2.06 24.46 10.13
N LYS A 17 -2.28 24.17 11.41
CA LYS A 17 -1.78 24.95 12.54
C LYS A 17 -0.63 24.23 13.24
N ASN A 18 -0.87 22.97 13.61
CA ASN A 18 0.07 22.12 14.35
C ASN A 18 0.19 20.76 13.65
N PRO A 19 1.03 20.63 12.61
CA PRO A 19 1.16 19.40 11.83
C PRO A 19 1.55 18.17 12.65
N VAL A 20 2.37 18.34 13.70
CA VAL A 20 2.79 17.24 14.59
C VAL A 20 1.61 16.71 15.41
N ILE A 21 0.83 17.61 16.04
CA ILE A 21 -0.38 17.23 16.80
C ILE A 21 -1.40 16.56 15.89
N ALA A 22 -1.55 17.06 14.66
CA ALA A 22 -2.45 16.45 13.69
C ALA A 22 -2.01 15.03 13.29
N ALA A 23 -0.70 14.78 13.16
CA ALA A 23 -0.16 13.45 12.90
C ALA A 23 -0.40 12.51 14.10
N GLU A 24 -0.20 12.97 15.33
CA GLU A 24 -0.51 12.17 16.53
C GLU A 24 -2.00 11.83 16.62
N GLY A 25 -2.88 12.79 16.33
CA GLY A 25 -4.32 12.57 16.25
C GLY A 25 -4.72 11.59 15.14
N ALA A 26 -4.03 11.63 13.99
CA ALA A 26 -4.20 10.69 12.90
C ALA A 26 -3.82 9.26 13.30
N ILE A 27 -2.69 9.09 13.98
CA ILE A 27 -2.24 7.79 14.50
C ILE A 27 -3.24 7.25 15.52
N LEU A 28 -3.66 8.09 16.48
CA LEU A 28 -4.65 7.70 17.49
C LEU A 28 -5.97 7.26 16.85
N LEU A 29 -6.42 7.94 15.79
CA LEU A 29 -7.61 7.52 15.07
C LEU A 29 -7.41 6.12 14.45
N LEU A 30 -6.29 5.88 13.76
CA LEU A 30 -6.00 4.59 13.12
C LEU A 30 -5.95 3.43 14.14
N GLU A 31 -5.29 3.63 15.29
CA GLU A 31 -5.26 2.66 16.40
C GLU A 31 -6.66 2.30 16.91
N LYS A 32 -7.58 3.26 16.91
CA LYS A 32 -8.94 3.05 17.44
C LYS A 32 -9.91 2.53 16.40
N LEU A 33 -9.61 2.62 15.11
CA LEU A 33 -10.54 2.21 14.05
C LEU A 33 -10.84 0.72 14.12
N SER A 34 -9.83 -0.15 14.12
CA SER A 34 -10.06 -1.60 14.11
C SER A 34 -10.84 -2.09 15.34
N PRO A 35 -10.42 -1.75 16.59
CA PRO A 35 -11.15 -2.21 17.79
C PRO A 35 -12.55 -1.61 17.91
N SER A 36 -12.80 -0.40 17.38
CA SER A 36 -14.13 0.22 17.46
C SER A 36 -15.10 -0.34 16.44
N LEU A 37 -14.60 -0.87 15.32
CA LEU A 37 -15.42 -1.38 14.21
C LEU A 37 -15.69 -2.88 14.31
N SER A 38 -14.91 -3.62 15.10
CA SER A 38 -15.12 -5.06 15.35
C SER A 38 -16.51 -5.37 15.95
N HIS A 39 -17.12 -4.41 16.65
CA HIS A 39 -18.44 -4.53 17.27
C HIS A 39 -19.59 -4.01 16.39
N VAL A 40 -19.33 -3.61 15.14
CA VAL A 40 -20.34 -3.03 14.22
C VAL A 40 -20.58 -3.98 13.06
N ASP A 41 -21.85 -4.20 12.71
CA ASP A 41 -22.22 -5.00 11.52
C ASP A 41 -21.69 -4.32 10.24
N SER A 42 -20.69 -4.95 9.61
CA SER A 42 -19.95 -4.44 8.45
C SER A 42 -20.45 -4.99 7.11
N SER A 43 -21.59 -5.68 7.10
CA SER A 43 -22.17 -6.40 5.95
C SER A 43 -22.41 -5.57 4.67
N SER A 44 -22.42 -4.24 4.76
CA SER A 44 -22.66 -3.34 3.62
C SER A 44 -21.40 -2.89 2.86
N GLY A 45 -20.19 -3.21 3.35
CA GLY A 45 -18.92 -2.75 2.74
C GLY A 45 -18.66 -1.24 2.82
N ALA A 46 -19.66 -0.43 3.21
CA ALA A 46 -19.56 1.02 3.33
C ALA A 46 -18.54 1.43 4.40
N ILE A 47 -18.39 0.63 5.46
CA ILE A 47 -17.40 0.84 6.51
C ILE A 47 -15.98 0.69 5.95
N GLY A 48 -15.71 -0.41 5.24
CA GLY A 48 -14.39 -0.66 4.62
C GLY A 48 -14.01 0.47 3.65
N SER A 49 -14.92 0.88 2.77
CA SER A 49 -14.67 2.01 1.86
C SER A 49 -14.44 3.33 2.61
N ALA A 50 -15.15 3.60 3.70
CA ALA A 50 -14.93 4.80 4.50
C ALA A 50 -13.56 4.81 5.18
N VAL A 51 -13.11 3.66 5.70
CA VAL A 51 -11.79 3.51 6.33
C VAL A 51 -10.67 3.62 5.30
N TYR A 52 -10.82 2.96 4.14
CA TYR A 52 -9.90 3.07 3.01
C TYR A 52 -9.64 4.54 2.65
N ASN A 53 -10.73 5.30 2.43
CA ASN A 53 -10.63 6.72 2.11
C ASN A 53 -10.07 7.56 3.26
N ALA A 54 -10.27 7.14 4.52
CA ALA A 54 -9.67 7.81 5.66
C ALA A 54 -8.14 7.62 5.66
N ILE A 55 -7.65 6.41 5.41
CA ILE A 55 -6.20 6.10 5.36
C ILE A 55 -5.50 6.95 4.31
N GLU A 56 -6.04 7.04 3.09
CA GLU A 56 -5.53 7.88 2.00
C GLU A 56 -5.34 9.36 2.42
N VAL A 57 -6.21 9.85 3.30
CA VAL A 57 -6.18 11.22 3.81
C VAL A 57 -5.19 11.38 4.97
N LEU A 58 -5.12 10.39 5.86
CA LEU A 58 -4.32 10.46 7.08
C LEU A 58 -2.83 10.23 6.80
N VAL A 59 -2.48 9.33 5.87
CA VAL A 59 -1.08 9.00 5.55
C VAL A 59 -0.25 10.25 5.18
N PRO A 60 -0.70 11.14 4.27
CA PRO A 60 0.03 12.37 3.98
C PRO A 60 0.16 13.30 5.20
N ILE A 61 -0.83 13.33 6.08
CA ILE A 61 -0.81 14.16 7.30
C ILE A 61 0.22 13.62 8.29
N ILE A 62 0.33 12.29 8.43
CA ILE A 62 1.33 11.64 9.29
C ILE A 62 2.74 11.79 8.70
N ALA A 63 2.90 11.64 7.39
CA ALA A 63 4.21 11.67 6.74
C ALA A 63 4.80 13.10 6.61
N LYS A 64 3.97 14.14 6.57
CA LYS A 64 4.39 15.52 6.29
C LYS A 64 5.31 16.17 7.34
N PRO A 65 5.08 16.02 8.66
CA PRO A 65 5.88 16.72 9.66
C PRO A 65 7.30 16.17 9.77
N VAL A 66 8.30 17.05 9.77
CA VAL A 66 9.67 16.69 10.15
C VAL A 66 9.75 16.67 11.67
N VAL A 67 10.04 15.51 12.23
CA VAL A 67 10.13 15.26 13.68
C VAL A 67 11.43 14.53 13.98
N ALA A 68 11.81 14.46 15.26
CA ALA A 68 12.93 13.65 15.70
C ALA A 68 12.73 12.17 15.32
N ILE A 69 13.83 11.47 15.06
CA ILE A 69 13.83 10.06 14.60
C ILE A 69 13.09 9.18 15.60
N GLU A 70 13.27 9.43 16.90
CA GLU A 70 12.66 8.68 18.00
C GLU A 70 11.14 8.84 18.01
N VAL A 71 10.65 10.05 17.75
CA VAL A 71 9.20 10.33 17.67
C VAL A 71 8.61 9.61 16.46
N ARG A 72 9.30 9.67 15.31
CA ARG A 72 8.88 8.97 14.08
C ARG A 72 8.85 7.46 14.30
N GLN A 73 9.88 6.90 14.95
CA GLN A 73 9.96 5.48 15.26
C GLN A 73 8.81 5.04 16.17
N GLN A 74 8.53 5.80 17.22
CA GLN A 74 7.41 5.52 18.12
C GLN A 74 6.06 5.55 17.40
N TRP A 75 5.86 6.48 16.46
CA TRP A 75 4.66 6.51 15.63
C TRP A 75 4.51 5.27 14.76
N LEU A 76 5.60 4.79 14.16
CA LEU A 76 5.59 3.57 13.35
C LEU A 76 5.35 2.33 14.19
N GLU A 77 5.96 2.21 15.38
CA GLU A 77 5.71 1.10 16.31
C GLU A 77 4.24 1.02 16.70
N ARG A 78 3.64 2.15 17.06
CA ARG A 78 2.20 2.25 17.36
C ARG A 78 1.30 1.81 16.21
N LEU A 79 1.62 2.23 14.98
CA LEU A 79 0.87 1.79 13.79
C LEU A 79 1.10 0.32 13.46
N TRP A 80 2.29 -0.20 13.75
CA TRP A 80 2.64 -1.60 13.57
C TRP A 80 1.85 -2.49 14.54
N ASP A 81 1.77 -2.09 15.81
CA ASP A 81 0.93 -2.77 16.81
C ASP A 81 -0.54 -2.77 16.39
N ALA A 82 -1.05 -1.62 15.92
CA ALA A 82 -2.42 -1.54 15.41
C ALA A 82 -2.68 -2.48 14.22
N LEU A 83 -1.73 -2.62 13.29
CA LEU A 83 -1.83 -3.56 12.17
C LEU A 83 -1.80 -5.01 12.66
N GLN A 84 -0.95 -5.35 13.62
CA GLN A 84 -0.88 -6.69 14.20
C GLN A 84 -2.21 -7.07 14.87
N ASP A 85 -2.82 -6.13 15.60
CA ASP A 85 -4.10 -6.30 16.29
C ASP A 85 -5.34 -6.17 15.38
N ASP A 86 -5.17 -5.92 14.08
CA ASP A 86 -6.26 -5.80 13.09
C ASP A 86 -6.84 -7.17 12.71
N ASP A 87 -7.64 -7.77 13.59
CA ASP A 87 -8.22 -9.12 13.38
C ASP A 87 -9.16 -9.18 12.16
N ILE A 88 -10.07 -8.22 12.06
CA ILE A 88 -10.84 -7.96 10.84
C ILE A 88 -10.07 -6.87 10.10
N PRO A 89 -9.61 -7.10 8.85
CA PRO A 89 -8.65 -6.24 8.18
C PRO A 89 -9.27 -4.90 7.74
N TYR A 90 -9.52 -4.00 8.69
CA TYR A 90 -10.09 -2.69 8.41
C TYR A 90 -9.01 -1.69 7.99
N ILE A 91 -7.81 -1.82 8.57
CA ILE A 91 -6.70 -0.90 8.33
C ILE A 91 -5.55 -1.52 7.52
N GLU A 92 -5.72 -2.73 6.97
CA GLU A 92 -4.75 -3.41 6.09
C GLU A 92 -4.22 -2.52 4.95
N HIS A 93 -5.03 -1.58 4.44
CA HIS A 93 -4.59 -0.67 3.37
C HIS A 93 -3.43 0.24 3.80
N LEU A 94 -3.24 0.46 5.10
CA LEU A 94 -2.12 1.22 5.64
C LEU A 94 -0.77 0.56 5.30
N GLU A 95 -0.74 -0.77 5.14
CA GLU A 95 0.46 -1.53 4.81
C GLU A 95 1.15 -1.04 3.53
N TYR A 96 0.37 -0.64 2.52
CA TYR A 96 0.88 -0.15 1.24
C TYR A 96 1.60 1.19 1.38
N PHE A 97 1.31 1.95 2.43
CA PHE A 97 1.89 3.26 2.69
C PHE A 97 3.06 3.24 3.67
N TRP A 98 3.50 2.07 4.14
CA TRP A 98 4.53 1.97 5.17
C TRP A 98 5.81 2.75 4.84
N GLY A 99 6.31 2.62 3.61
CA GLY A 99 7.49 3.37 3.16
C GLY A 99 7.29 4.89 3.16
N LYS A 100 6.07 5.37 2.89
CA LYS A 100 5.74 6.80 2.99
C LYS A 100 5.65 7.26 4.45
N LEU A 101 5.13 6.42 5.34
CA LEU A 101 5.02 6.70 6.77
C LEU A 101 6.40 6.80 7.44
N CYS A 102 7.39 6.05 6.93
CA CYS A 102 8.78 6.11 7.38
C CYS A 102 9.43 7.49 7.19
N ALA A 103 8.93 8.31 6.25
CA ALA A 103 9.35 9.66 5.89
C ALA A 103 10.81 9.83 5.41
N THR A 104 11.72 8.91 5.75
CA THR A 104 13.14 8.90 5.36
C THR A 104 13.53 7.53 4.80
N SER A 105 14.56 7.51 3.97
CA SER A 105 15.07 6.29 3.33
C SER A 105 15.72 5.36 4.37
N GLU A 106 16.39 5.94 5.35
CA GLU A 106 17.09 5.24 6.43
C GLU A 106 16.09 4.52 7.33
N MET A 107 15.05 5.23 7.81
CA MET A 107 13.98 4.63 8.61
C MET A 107 13.27 3.51 7.83
N ALA A 108 13.00 3.71 6.54
CA ALA A 108 12.40 2.67 5.71
C ALA A 108 13.31 1.45 5.57
N SER A 109 14.63 1.65 5.45
CA SER A 109 15.61 0.57 5.42
C SER A 109 15.61 -0.22 6.74
N ASP A 110 15.63 0.47 7.88
CA ASP A 110 15.65 -0.17 9.20
C ASP A 110 14.40 -1.03 9.44
N TRP A 111 13.23 -0.55 9.02
CA TRP A 111 11.99 -1.34 9.09
C TRP A 111 12.00 -2.53 8.13
N ALA A 112 12.52 -2.36 6.91
CA ALA A 112 12.69 -3.49 5.98
C ALA A 112 13.59 -4.57 6.59
N ASP A 113 14.70 -4.19 7.20
CA ASP A 113 15.64 -5.13 7.83
C ASP A 113 15.04 -5.90 9.01
N LYS A 114 14.04 -5.33 9.70
CA LYS A 114 13.25 -6.03 10.72
C LYS A 114 12.31 -7.08 10.12
N PHE A 115 11.70 -6.80 8.97
CA PHE A 115 10.70 -7.68 8.36
C PHE A 115 11.30 -8.82 7.51
N ILE A 116 12.40 -8.56 6.79
CA ILE A 116 12.99 -9.51 5.84
C ILE A 116 13.32 -10.87 6.46
N PRO A 117 13.96 -10.97 7.64
CA PRO A 117 14.29 -12.26 8.24
C PRO A 117 13.03 -13.10 8.54
N VAL A 118 11.97 -12.45 9.04
CA VAL A 118 10.69 -13.11 9.35
C VAL A 118 10.03 -13.64 8.08
N ILE A 119 10.00 -12.84 7.00
CA ILE A 119 9.45 -13.25 5.71
C ILE A 119 10.22 -14.43 5.11
N LYS A 120 11.57 -14.34 5.10
CA LYS A 120 12.42 -15.42 4.58
C LYS A 120 12.22 -16.72 5.35
N GLN A 121 12.23 -16.65 6.68
CA GLN A 121 11.96 -17.79 7.55
C GLN A 121 10.60 -18.40 7.19
N MET A 122 9.55 -17.58 7.21
CA MET A 122 8.20 -18.03 6.93
C MET A 122 8.08 -18.74 5.57
N TRP A 123 8.65 -18.18 4.51
CA TRP A 123 8.59 -18.79 3.18
C TRP A 123 9.42 -20.07 3.03
N GLU A 124 10.50 -20.21 3.80
CA GLU A 124 11.31 -21.43 3.83
C GLU A 124 10.61 -22.58 4.55
N TYR A 125 9.88 -22.30 5.65
CA TYR A 125 9.19 -23.33 6.44
C TYR A 125 7.78 -23.66 5.93
N ASN A 126 7.05 -22.69 5.38
CA ASN A 126 5.65 -22.85 4.97
C ASN A 126 5.48 -23.11 3.47
N SER A 127 6.31 -23.96 2.85
CA SER A 127 6.22 -24.31 1.42
C SER A 127 4.93 -25.05 0.99
N GLY A 128 3.89 -25.06 1.83
CA GLY A 128 2.55 -25.57 1.55
C GLY A 128 1.42 -24.97 2.40
N CYS A 129 1.70 -24.01 3.31
CA CYS A 129 0.69 -23.38 4.18
C CYS A 129 0.54 -21.90 3.83
N PHE A 130 -0.70 -21.47 3.55
CA PHE A 130 -1.07 -20.08 3.21
C PHE A 130 -1.10 -19.15 4.42
N GLU A 131 -0.24 -19.38 5.41
CA GLU A 131 -0.13 -18.41 6.49
C GLU A 131 0.39 -17.10 5.88
N PHE A 132 -0.15 -15.96 6.31
CA PHE A 132 0.23 -14.64 5.78
C PHE A 132 0.83 -13.82 6.90
N PHE A 133 2.07 -13.36 6.72
CA PHE A 133 2.68 -12.40 7.64
C PHE A 133 2.24 -10.99 7.23
N LYS A 134 1.53 -10.29 8.12
CA LYS A 134 1.06 -8.90 7.93
C LYS A 134 2.20 -7.94 7.57
N GLY A 135 3.44 -8.26 7.93
CA GLY A 135 4.61 -7.42 7.61
C GLY A 135 5.14 -7.57 6.18
N THR A 136 4.53 -8.45 5.36
CA THR A 136 4.98 -8.68 3.98
C THR A 136 4.82 -7.45 3.09
N ILE A 137 3.63 -6.84 3.04
CA ILE A 137 3.38 -5.62 2.25
C ILE A 137 4.10 -4.40 2.82
N PRO A 138 4.11 -4.16 4.16
CA PRO A 138 4.93 -3.11 4.77
C PRO A 138 6.41 -3.22 4.41
N CYS A 139 6.96 -4.44 4.38
CA CYS A 139 8.34 -4.68 3.97
C CYS A 139 8.60 -4.25 2.52
N PHE A 140 7.70 -4.58 1.58
CA PHE A 140 7.87 -4.17 0.19
C PHE A 140 7.78 -2.66 0.03
N SER A 141 6.81 -2.04 0.71
CA SER A 141 6.66 -0.59 0.75
C SER A 141 7.91 0.10 1.33
N ALA A 142 8.47 -0.46 2.40
CA ALA A 142 9.69 0.02 3.04
C ALA A 142 10.93 -0.11 2.12
N LEU A 143 11.15 -1.29 1.53
CA LEU A 143 12.23 -1.52 0.56
C LEU A 143 12.15 -0.57 -0.63
N PHE A 144 10.94 -0.35 -1.14
CA PHE A 144 10.71 0.57 -2.25
C PHE A 144 11.05 2.02 -1.86
N ALA A 145 10.58 2.50 -0.70
CA ALA A 145 10.90 3.85 -0.21
C ALA A 145 12.39 4.03 0.10
N ALA A 146 13.06 2.97 0.57
CA ALA A 146 14.51 2.94 0.79
C ALA A 146 15.33 2.82 -0.51
N LYS A 147 14.66 2.72 -1.68
CA LYS A 147 15.28 2.49 -3.00
C LYS A 147 16.11 1.20 -3.10
N ARG A 148 15.85 0.21 -2.23
CA ARG A 148 16.47 -1.12 -2.23
C ARG A 148 15.77 -2.03 -3.24
N TYR A 149 15.69 -1.58 -4.50
CA TYR A 149 14.89 -2.20 -5.54
C TYR A 149 15.38 -3.61 -5.92
N ASP A 150 16.69 -3.81 -6.04
CA ASP A 150 17.26 -5.11 -6.38
C ASP A 150 16.99 -6.16 -5.29
N GLU A 151 17.02 -5.75 -4.03
CA GLU A 151 16.70 -6.62 -2.90
C GLU A 151 15.21 -6.93 -2.83
N LEU A 152 14.35 -5.95 -3.12
CA LEU A 152 12.91 -6.17 -3.28
C LEU A 152 12.63 -7.21 -4.36
N LEU A 153 13.25 -7.09 -5.54
CA LEU A 153 13.11 -8.07 -6.61
C LEU A 153 13.66 -9.46 -6.22
N THR A 154 14.79 -9.50 -5.53
CA THR A 154 15.39 -10.75 -5.01
C THR A 154 14.46 -11.43 -4.01
N LEU A 155 13.85 -10.67 -3.10
CA LEU A 155 12.88 -11.19 -2.14
C LEU A 155 11.66 -11.73 -2.88
N LEU A 156 11.06 -10.94 -3.79
CA LEU A 156 9.90 -11.36 -4.58
C LEU A 156 10.15 -12.63 -5.41
N HIS A 157 11.39 -12.86 -5.89
CA HIS A 157 11.76 -14.08 -6.60
C HIS A 157 11.68 -15.34 -5.71
N LYS A 158 11.87 -15.19 -4.40
CA LYS A 158 11.77 -16.26 -3.41
C LYS A 158 10.34 -16.50 -2.90
N ALA A 159 9.36 -15.70 -3.35
CA ALA A 159 7.99 -15.84 -2.89
C ALA A 159 7.44 -17.23 -3.28
N PRO A 160 6.79 -17.96 -2.35
CA PRO A 160 6.35 -19.34 -2.58
C PRO A 160 5.18 -19.44 -3.58
N TYR A 161 4.49 -18.33 -3.84
CA TYR A 161 3.38 -18.25 -4.79
C TYR A 161 3.35 -16.90 -5.52
N LYS A 162 2.72 -16.89 -6.70
CA LYS A 162 2.49 -15.67 -7.49
C LYS A 162 1.22 -14.97 -7.00
N SER A 163 1.39 -13.92 -6.18
CA SER A 163 0.29 -13.01 -5.80
C SER A 163 0.42 -11.67 -6.49
N TRP A 164 -0.67 -11.14 -7.04
CA TRP A 164 -0.67 -9.81 -7.66
C TRP A 164 -0.23 -8.71 -6.70
N HIS A 165 -0.67 -8.79 -5.43
CA HIS A 165 -0.28 -7.86 -4.37
C HIS A 165 1.23 -7.81 -4.12
N PHE A 166 1.97 -8.87 -4.47
CA PHE A 166 3.43 -8.90 -4.39
C PHE A 166 4.05 -8.43 -5.70
N ARG A 167 3.49 -8.87 -6.83
CA ARG A 167 3.99 -8.56 -8.17
C ARG A 167 3.91 -7.07 -8.49
N GLU A 168 2.89 -6.36 -8.01
CA GLU A 168 2.80 -4.90 -8.19
C GLU A 168 4.03 -4.15 -7.66
N TRP A 169 4.65 -4.61 -6.57
CA TRP A 169 5.87 -4.02 -6.03
C TRP A 169 7.08 -4.30 -6.90
N GLY A 170 7.16 -5.47 -7.51
CA GLY A 170 8.20 -5.80 -8.49
C GLY A 170 8.09 -4.94 -9.76
N ILE A 171 6.87 -4.71 -10.24
CA ILE A 171 6.59 -3.79 -11.34
C ILE A 171 7.06 -2.37 -10.99
N LYS A 172 6.62 -1.84 -9.84
CA LYS A 172 7.03 -0.52 -9.34
C LYS A 172 8.55 -0.40 -9.27
N ALA A 173 9.24 -1.42 -8.74
CA ALA A 173 10.71 -1.46 -8.64
C ALA A 173 11.40 -1.45 -10.02
N LEU A 174 10.91 -2.22 -10.99
CA LEU A 174 11.48 -2.28 -12.35
C LEU A 174 11.30 -0.96 -13.10
N VAL A 175 10.13 -0.31 -12.96
CA VAL A 175 9.90 1.04 -13.49
C VAL A 175 10.85 2.05 -12.85
N ALA A 176 11.03 2.00 -11.52
CA ALA A 176 11.96 2.89 -10.81
C ALA A 176 13.43 2.68 -11.19
N LEU A 177 13.80 1.46 -11.61
CA LEU A 177 15.12 1.12 -12.16
C LEU A 177 15.28 1.51 -13.64
N ASN A 178 14.30 2.19 -14.23
CA ASN A 178 14.28 2.55 -15.66
C ASN A 178 14.36 1.32 -16.59
N LYS A 179 13.73 0.21 -16.19
CA LYS A 179 13.61 -1.04 -16.96
C LYS A 179 12.13 -1.34 -17.29
N PRO A 180 11.45 -0.47 -18.03
CA PRO A 180 10.00 -0.55 -18.15
C PRO A 180 9.54 -1.69 -19.09
N ASN A 181 10.39 -2.16 -20.02
CA ASN A 181 10.15 -3.40 -20.79
C ASN A 181 10.18 -4.66 -19.91
N ASP A 182 11.14 -4.72 -18.97
CA ASP A 182 11.19 -5.81 -18.00
C ASP A 182 9.97 -5.76 -17.08
N ALA A 183 9.51 -4.56 -16.71
CA ALA A 183 8.30 -4.37 -15.92
C ALA A 183 7.04 -4.89 -16.64
N LEU A 184 6.90 -4.63 -17.94
CA LEU A 184 5.80 -5.18 -18.75
C LEU A 184 5.83 -6.69 -18.82
N LYS A 185 6.99 -7.27 -19.14
CA LYS A 185 7.15 -8.74 -19.16
C LYS A 185 6.83 -9.34 -17.79
N TYR A 186 7.30 -8.71 -16.71
CA TYR A 186 7.02 -9.15 -15.35
C TYR A 186 5.53 -9.04 -15.00
N ALA A 187 4.83 -8.02 -15.49
CA ALA A 187 3.38 -7.88 -15.33
C ALA A 187 2.62 -8.97 -16.10
N GLU A 188 2.96 -9.21 -17.37
CA GLU A 188 2.36 -10.27 -18.20
C GLU A 188 2.59 -11.68 -17.61
N ASP A 189 3.79 -11.95 -17.09
CA ASP A 189 4.14 -13.22 -16.40
C ASP A 189 3.34 -13.45 -15.10
N SER A 190 2.56 -12.46 -14.66
CA SER A 190 1.66 -12.52 -13.51
C SER A 190 0.26 -13.03 -13.86
N HIS A 191 -0.07 -13.25 -15.14
CA HIS A 191 -1.33 -13.88 -15.53
C HIS A 191 -1.45 -15.29 -14.94
N GLY A 192 -2.62 -15.63 -14.39
CA GLY A 192 -2.89 -16.91 -13.74
C GLY A 192 -4.37 -17.11 -13.40
N LEU A 193 -4.74 -18.32 -12.99
CA LEU A 193 -6.13 -18.79 -12.86
C LEU A 193 -7.02 -17.97 -11.90
N ASN A 194 -6.46 -17.17 -11.00
CA ASN A 194 -7.19 -16.37 -10.00
C ASN A 194 -6.70 -14.92 -9.91
N VAL A 195 -6.02 -14.41 -10.94
CA VAL A 195 -5.51 -13.03 -10.93
C VAL A 195 -6.44 -12.12 -11.73
N SER A 196 -6.78 -10.95 -11.18
CA SER A 196 -7.60 -9.96 -11.87
C SER A 196 -6.88 -9.48 -13.14
N THR A 197 -7.31 -9.97 -14.30
CA THR A 197 -6.81 -9.53 -15.61
C THR A 197 -6.93 -8.01 -15.76
N ILE A 198 -7.97 -7.40 -15.18
CA ILE A 198 -8.19 -5.95 -15.20
C ILE A 198 -7.08 -5.21 -14.44
N ALA A 199 -6.65 -5.72 -13.29
CA ALA A 199 -5.59 -5.09 -12.50
C ALA A 199 -4.23 -5.18 -13.23
N ILE A 200 -3.94 -6.33 -13.85
CA ILE A 200 -2.74 -6.50 -14.69
C ILE A 200 -2.77 -5.54 -15.88
N SER A 201 -3.89 -5.49 -16.61
CA SER A 201 -4.06 -4.61 -17.76
C SER A 201 -3.88 -3.13 -17.41
N ARG A 202 -4.44 -2.67 -16.28
CA ARG A 202 -4.26 -1.28 -15.82
C ARG A 202 -2.81 -0.97 -15.44
N ALA A 203 -2.13 -1.90 -14.76
CA ALA A 203 -0.72 -1.70 -14.46
C ALA A 203 0.14 -1.66 -15.73
N CYS A 204 -0.11 -2.53 -16.71
CA CYS A 204 0.58 -2.49 -18.00
C CYS A 204 0.30 -1.19 -18.77
N GLU A 205 -0.95 -0.72 -18.76
CA GLU A 205 -1.35 0.57 -19.34
C GLU A 205 -0.60 1.73 -18.69
N GLU A 206 -0.56 1.82 -17.35
CA GLU A 206 0.17 2.86 -16.62
C GLU A 206 1.67 2.86 -16.94
N ILE A 207 2.28 1.68 -17.07
CA ILE A 207 3.68 1.55 -17.48
C ILE A 207 3.88 2.10 -18.89
N LEU A 208 3.04 1.72 -19.87
CA LEU A 208 3.14 2.20 -21.26
C LEU A 208 2.93 3.72 -21.36
N LEU A 209 1.96 4.26 -20.60
CA LEU A 209 1.73 5.70 -20.51
C LEU A 209 2.94 6.43 -19.92
N SER A 210 3.57 5.88 -18.88
CA SER A 210 4.79 6.46 -18.29
C SER A 210 5.98 6.48 -19.25
N MET A 211 6.01 5.59 -20.24
CA MET A 211 7.00 5.55 -21.32
C MET A 211 6.66 6.48 -22.50
N GLY A 212 5.51 7.17 -22.49
CA GLY A 212 5.02 7.97 -23.61
C GLY A 212 4.48 7.13 -24.79
N MET A 213 4.29 5.83 -24.61
CA MET A 213 3.80 4.89 -25.63
C MET A 213 2.26 4.85 -25.63
N VAL A 214 1.64 6.00 -25.86
CA VAL A 214 0.18 6.20 -25.73
C VAL A 214 -0.61 5.34 -26.71
N GLU A 215 -0.12 5.19 -27.94
CA GLU A 215 -0.80 4.40 -28.97
C GLU A 215 -0.77 2.91 -28.65
N ASP A 216 0.37 2.39 -28.17
CA ASP A 216 0.48 0.99 -27.74
C ASP A 216 -0.36 0.71 -26.50
N ALA A 217 -0.46 1.67 -25.56
CA ALA A 217 -1.37 1.58 -24.41
C ALA A 217 -2.82 1.46 -24.87
N TYR A 218 -3.24 2.34 -25.79
CA TYR A 218 -4.61 2.38 -26.31
C TYR A 218 -4.99 1.11 -27.12
N GLN A 219 -4.07 0.60 -27.93
CA GLN A 219 -4.32 -0.58 -28.77
C GLN A 219 -4.36 -1.88 -27.96
N ARG A 220 -3.50 -2.02 -26.95
CA ARG A 220 -3.39 -3.27 -26.17
C ARG A 220 -4.31 -3.31 -24.96
N PHE A 221 -4.58 -2.15 -24.37
CA PHE A 221 -5.41 -2.00 -23.18
C PHE A 221 -6.42 -0.87 -23.40
N PRO A 222 -7.42 -1.07 -24.28
CA PRO A 222 -8.44 -0.05 -24.50
C PRO A 222 -9.15 0.24 -23.17
N PRO A 223 -9.42 1.51 -22.84
CA PRO A 223 -10.04 1.86 -21.57
C PRO A 223 -11.38 1.12 -21.44
N THR A 224 -11.64 0.51 -20.29
CA THR A 224 -12.94 -0.10 -19.96
C THR A 224 -14.07 0.95 -19.81
N TYR A 225 -13.85 2.16 -20.29
CA TYR A 225 -14.81 3.24 -20.32
C TYR A 225 -15.84 2.94 -21.41
N LYS A 226 -17.06 2.54 -21.01
CA LYS A 226 -18.23 2.84 -21.85
C LYS A 226 -18.41 4.35 -21.80
N PRO A 227 -18.16 5.11 -22.87
CA PRO A 227 -18.65 6.46 -22.90
C PRO A 227 -20.17 6.38 -22.73
N HIS A 228 -20.69 7.06 -21.69
CA HIS A 228 -22.06 7.53 -21.78
C HIS A 228 -22.13 8.29 -23.09
N ALA A 229 -22.90 7.76 -24.04
CA ALA A 229 -23.22 8.46 -25.27
C ALA A 229 -23.85 9.78 -24.85
N SER A 230 -23.05 10.84 -24.89
CA SER A 230 -23.57 12.20 -24.94
C SER A 230 -24.26 12.29 -26.29
N SER A 231 -25.58 12.08 -26.30
CA SER A 231 -26.43 12.49 -27.40
C SER A 231 -26.25 14.00 -27.56
N ALA A 232 -25.48 14.37 -28.57
CA ALA A 232 -25.45 15.73 -29.09
C ALA A 232 -26.73 15.94 -29.93
N VAL A 233 -27.42 17.04 -29.59
CA VAL A 233 -28.51 17.73 -30.30
C VAL A 233 -29.86 17.02 -30.32
#